data_AF-A0A7W1D4K1-F1
#
_entry.id   AF-A0A7W1D4K1-F1
#
_cell.length_a   1.000
_cell.length_b   1.000
_cell.length_c   1.000
_cell.angle_alpha   90.00
_cell.angle_beta   90.00
_cell.angle_gamma   90.00
#
_symmetry.space_group_name_H-M   'P 1'
#
loop_
_entity.id
_entity.type
_entity.pdbx_description
1 polymer ?
#
loop_
_entity_poly.entity_id
_entity_poly.type
_entity_poly.pdbx_seq_one_letter_code
_entity_poly.pdbx_strand_id
1 'polypeptide(L)'
;MPPHQRVAFAHNSERQFATLLDFYLIDWEYEPTTFDIQWGREGVPTQRFSPDFYLPSFDLYIEITTLNQKLVTKKNRKVRRLMALYPDVKCKVLYQRDYLQLLIKYGLEQPSQGPLPVGPPQPERLISDEPVFAG
;
A
#
# COMPACT_ATOMS: atom_id res chain seq x y z
N MET A 1 -1.23 -2.50 -26.76
CA MET A 1 -0.36 -1.95 -25.70
C MET A 1 -1.10 -2.06 -24.37
N PRO A 2 -0.61 -2.87 -23.42
CA PRO A 2 -1.18 -3.01 -22.08
C PRO A 2 -1.34 -1.64 -21.38
N PRO A 3 -2.37 -1.45 -20.53
CA PRO A 3 -2.60 -0.21 -19.79
C PRO A 3 -1.35 0.35 -19.09
N HIS A 4 -0.59 -0.49 -18.38
CA HIS A 4 0.58 -0.03 -17.60
C HIS A 4 1.68 0.62 -18.45
N GLN A 5 1.78 0.27 -19.73
CA GLN A 5 2.81 0.85 -20.59
C GLN A 5 2.50 2.31 -20.98
N ARG A 6 1.26 2.76 -20.81
CA ARG A 6 0.82 4.13 -21.15
C ARG A 6 1.02 5.13 -20.02
N VAL A 7 1.36 4.66 -18.83
CA VAL A 7 1.50 5.48 -17.62
C VAL A 7 2.99 5.69 -17.28
N ALA A 8 3.33 6.93 -16.92
CA ALA A 8 4.64 7.31 -16.43
C ALA A 8 4.67 7.21 -14.89
N PHE A 9 4.99 6.03 -14.37
CA PHE A 9 5.10 5.80 -12.93
C PHE A 9 6.30 6.51 -12.30
N ALA A 10 6.10 7.05 -11.09
CA ALA A 10 7.16 7.67 -10.29
C ALA A 10 8.19 6.64 -9.81
N HIS A 11 7.76 5.41 -9.53
CA HIS A 11 8.61 4.34 -9.05
C HIS A 11 8.46 3.02 -9.82
N ASN A 12 9.56 2.26 -9.93
CA ASN A 12 9.55 0.97 -10.62
C ASN A 12 8.65 -0.08 -9.94
N SER A 13 8.44 0.03 -8.61
CA SER A 13 7.52 -0.83 -7.87
C SER A 13 6.06 -0.63 -8.28
N GLU A 14 5.66 0.60 -8.61
CA GLU A 14 4.32 0.92 -9.12
C GLU A 14 4.12 0.31 -10.49
N ARG A 15 5.11 0.45 -11.39
CA ARG A 15 5.07 -0.19 -12.71
C ARG A 15 4.89 -1.70 -12.61
N GLN A 16 5.67 -2.37 -11.76
CA GLN A 16 5.57 -3.82 -11.56
C GLN A 16 4.20 -4.23 -11.04
N PHE A 17 3.63 -3.47 -10.11
CA PHE A 17 2.29 -3.74 -9.59
C PHE A 17 1.21 -3.55 -10.66
N ALA A 18 1.30 -2.48 -11.46
CA ALA A 18 0.40 -2.25 -12.60
C ALA A 18 0.50 -3.36 -13.66
N THR A 19 1.71 -3.82 -13.98
CA THR A 19 1.92 -4.97 -14.88
C THR A 19 1.22 -6.22 -14.34
N LEU A 20 1.24 -6.42 -13.01
CA LEU A 20 0.57 -7.56 -12.39
C LEU A 20 -0.95 -7.46 -12.45
N LEU A 21 -1.50 -6.27 -12.17
CA LEU A 21 -2.94 -6.04 -12.29
C LEU A 21 -3.42 -6.25 -13.73
N ASP A 22 -2.66 -5.76 -14.72
CA ASP A 22 -2.92 -6.02 -16.14
C ASP A 22 -2.91 -7.53 -16.46
N PHE A 23 -1.97 -8.29 -15.91
CA PHE A 23 -1.88 -9.74 -16.13
C PHE A 23 -3.12 -10.48 -15.60
N TYR A 24 -3.63 -10.07 -14.44
CA TYR A 24 -4.85 -10.63 -13.84
C TYR A 24 -6.14 -9.98 -14.34
N LEU A 25 -6.06 -9.06 -15.31
CA LEU A 25 -7.20 -8.33 -15.85
C LEU A 25 -8.00 -7.59 -14.77
N ILE A 26 -7.31 -7.06 -13.76
CA ILE A 26 -7.90 -6.23 -12.72
C ILE A 26 -7.83 -4.79 -13.20
N ASP A 27 -8.97 -4.11 -13.28
CA ASP A 27 -9.02 -2.68 -13.60
C ASP A 27 -8.36 -1.84 -12.50
N TRP A 28 -7.59 -0.84 -12.91
CA TRP A 28 -6.90 0.06 -12.00
C TRP A 28 -6.72 1.47 -12.58
N GLU A 29 -6.60 2.43 -11.67
CA GLU A 29 -6.29 3.83 -11.96
C GLU A 29 -5.08 4.25 -11.12
N TYR A 30 -4.16 5.04 -11.69
CA TYR A 30 -2.95 5.52 -11.02
C TYR A 30 -3.17 6.93 -10.45
N GLU A 31 -2.99 7.07 -9.14
CA GLU A 31 -3.21 8.30 -8.36
C GLU A 31 -4.48 9.12 -8.74
N PRO A 32 -5.67 8.50 -8.91
CA PRO A 32 -6.83 9.22 -9.46
C PRO A 32 -7.41 10.25 -8.50
N THR A 33 -7.17 10.09 -7.19
CA THR A 33 -7.76 10.93 -6.15
C THR A 33 -6.70 11.39 -5.16
N THR A 34 -6.79 12.67 -4.78
CA THR A 34 -5.96 13.28 -3.75
C THR A 34 -6.83 13.74 -2.60
N PHE A 35 -6.49 13.34 -1.38
CA PHE A 35 -7.21 13.69 -0.17
C PHE A 35 -6.44 14.70 0.65
N ASP A 36 -7.13 15.74 1.13
CA ASP A 36 -6.60 16.60 2.18
C ASP A 36 -6.69 15.85 3.52
N ILE A 37 -5.56 15.68 4.21
CA ILE A 37 -5.48 14.89 5.46
C ILE A 37 -5.02 15.72 6.67
N GLN A 38 -4.61 16.97 6.44
CA GLN A 38 -4.26 17.94 7.47
C GLN A 38 -4.50 19.37 6.98
N TRP A 39 -4.96 20.24 7.87
CA TRP A 39 -5.22 21.65 7.59
C TRP A 39 -4.51 22.56 8.61
N GLY A 40 -4.14 23.76 8.17
CA GLY A 40 -3.57 24.83 8.98
C GLY A 40 -4.64 25.68 9.67
N ARG A 41 -4.22 26.79 10.30
CA ARG A 41 -5.11 27.66 11.10
C ARG A 41 -6.26 28.30 10.33
N GLU A 42 -6.12 28.44 9.01
CA GLU A 42 -7.10 29.08 8.13
C GLU A 42 -7.90 28.07 7.29
N GLY A 43 -7.87 26.78 7.65
CA GLY A 43 -8.51 25.72 6.86
C GLY A 43 -7.79 25.42 5.54
N VAL A 44 -6.59 25.98 5.33
CA VAL A 44 -5.74 25.67 4.17
C VAL A 44 -5.11 24.28 4.34
N PRO A 45 -5.22 23.36 3.36
CA PRO A 45 -4.59 22.05 3.44
C PRO A 45 -3.07 22.18 3.54
N THR A 46 -2.49 21.61 4.61
CA THR A 46 -1.04 21.57 4.84
C THR A 46 -0.43 20.23 4.48
N GLN A 47 -1.25 19.18 4.40
CA GLN A 47 -0.81 17.87 3.94
C GLN A 47 -1.89 17.19 3.10
N ARG A 48 -1.45 16.68 1.94
CA ARG A 48 -2.26 15.83 1.06
C ARG A 48 -1.72 14.41 0.98
N PHE A 49 -2.60 13.50 0.62
CA PHE A 49 -2.29 12.11 0.39
C PHE A 49 -3.03 11.60 -0.84
N SER A 50 -2.27 11.06 -1.78
CA SER A 50 -2.75 10.48 -3.03
C SER A 50 -2.29 9.02 -3.01
N PRO A 51 -3.19 8.05 -2.75
CA PRO A 51 -2.82 6.65 -2.81
C PRO A 51 -2.34 6.28 -4.21
N ASP A 52 -1.31 5.44 -4.30
CA ASP A 52 -0.67 5.10 -5.57
C ASP A 52 -1.66 4.51 -6.60
N PHE A 53 -2.62 3.68 -6.16
CA PHE A 53 -3.62 3.05 -7.03
C PHE A 53 -5.04 3.08 -6.47
N TYR A 54 -6.03 3.05 -7.36
CA TYR A 54 -7.42 2.72 -7.07
C TYR A 54 -7.85 1.51 -7.91
N LEU A 55 -8.58 0.57 -7.31
CA LEU A 55 -9.12 -0.62 -7.96
C LEU A 55 -10.66 -0.52 -7.99
N PRO A 56 -11.27 -0.05 -9.10
CA PRO A 56 -12.70 0.26 -9.15
C PRO A 56 -13.61 -0.93 -8.78
N SER A 57 -13.29 -2.13 -9.26
CA SER A 57 -14.07 -3.34 -9.00
C SER A 57 -14.14 -3.74 -7.52
N PHE A 58 -13.24 -3.20 -6.69
CA PHE A 58 -13.17 -3.49 -5.25
C PHE A 58 -13.46 -2.27 -4.38
N ASP A 59 -13.64 -1.09 -4.99
CA ASP A 59 -13.74 0.19 -4.29
C ASP A 59 -12.61 0.32 -3.25
N LEU A 60 -11.37 0.19 -3.71
CA LEU A 60 -10.19 0.04 -2.87
C LEU A 60 -9.00 0.84 -3.37
N TYR A 61 -8.46 1.68 -2.51
CA TYR A 61 -7.17 2.35 -2.71
C TYR A 61 -6.02 1.50 -2.19
N ILE A 62 -4.90 1.50 -2.92
CA ILE A 62 -3.66 0.80 -2.58
C ILE A 62 -2.51 1.80 -2.54
N GLU A 63 -1.72 1.72 -1.48
CA GLU A 63 -0.46 2.42 -1.29
C GLU A 63 0.69 1.40 -1.27
N ILE A 64 1.61 1.47 -2.22
CA ILE A 64 2.76 0.56 -2.31
C ILE A 64 3.86 1.01 -1.35
N THR A 65 4.53 0.05 -0.71
CA THR A 65 5.71 0.31 0.13
C THR A 65 6.85 -0.68 -0.11
N THR A 66 8.08 -0.18 -0.19
CA THR A 66 9.26 -0.91 -0.70
C THR A 66 10.32 -1.27 0.38
N LEU A 67 9.94 -1.32 1.66
CA LEU A 67 10.76 -1.85 2.78
C LEU A 67 11.79 -0.92 3.48
N ASN A 68 11.57 0.39 3.57
CA ASN A 68 12.18 1.15 4.68
C ASN A 68 11.17 1.33 5.82
N GLN A 69 11.41 0.67 6.95
CA GLN A 69 10.51 0.67 8.11
C GLN A 69 10.19 2.09 8.62
N LYS A 70 11.14 3.05 8.51
CA LYS A 70 10.90 4.46 8.86
C LYS A 70 9.93 5.16 7.88
N LEU A 71 9.98 4.82 6.59
CA LEU A 71 9.07 5.36 5.58
C LEU A 71 7.68 4.73 5.66
N VAL A 72 7.62 3.43 5.95
CA VAL A 72 6.39 2.68 6.22
C VAL A 72 5.59 3.32 7.36
N THR A 73 6.23 3.72 8.46
CA THR A 73 5.54 4.38 9.58
C THR A 73 4.87 5.70 9.17
N LYS A 74 5.50 6.47 8.26
CA LYS A 74 4.92 7.70 7.73
C LYS A 74 3.74 7.40 6.78
N LYS A 75 3.89 6.45 5.85
CA LYS A 75 2.80 6.03 4.94
C LYS A 75 1.60 5.48 5.73
N ASN A 76 1.82 4.59 6.70
CA ASN A 76 0.77 4.07 7.58
C ASN A 76 0.07 5.17 8.39
N ARG A 77 0.79 6.20 8.85
CA ARG A 77 0.17 7.33 9.54
C ARG A 77 -0.78 8.10 8.61
N LYS A 78 -0.38 8.33 7.35
CA LYS A 78 -1.24 8.97 6.35
C LYS A 78 -2.48 8.15 6.05
N VAL A 79 -2.34 6.83 5.85
CA VAL A 79 -3.48 5.92 5.61
C VAL A 79 -4.43 5.88 6.80
N ARG A 80 -3.93 5.76 8.03
CA ARG A 80 -4.77 5.84 9.24
C ARG A 80 -5.49 7.19 9.34
N ARG A 81 -4.82 8.28 8.99
CA ARG A 81 -5.42 9.62 9.00
C ARG A 81 -6.50 9.76 7.93
N LEU A 82 -6.26 9.24 6.73
CA LEU A 82 -7.24 9.15 5.65
C LEU A 82 -8.50 8.41 6.14
N MET A 83 -8.35 7.19 6.63
CA MET A 83 -9.50 6.39 7.09
C MET A 83 -10.25 7.02 8.28
N ALA A 84 -9.55 7.81 9.13
CA ALA A 84 -10.21 8.54 10.21
C ALA A 84 -11.01 9.75 9.74
N LEU A 85 -10.59 10.41 8.65
CA LEU A 85 -11.26 11.59 8.08
C LEU A 85 -12.32 11.22 7.04
N TYR A 86 -12.12 10.10 6.35
CA TYR A 86 -12.98 9.59 5.29
C TYR A 86 -13.29 8.11 5.57
N PRO A 87 -14.25 7.83 6.48
CA PRO A 87 -14.53 6.46 6.95
C PRO A 87 -14.99 5.50 5.85
N ASP A 88 -15.60 6.02 4.79
CA ASP A 88 -16.08 5.23 3.65
C ASP A 88 -14.96 4.85 2.67
N VAL A 89 -13.79 5.49 2.78
CA VAL A 89 -12.65 5.22 1.90
C VAL A 89 -11.88 4.00 2.40
N LYS A 90 -11.89 2.93 1.59
CA LYS A 90 -11.07 1.74 1.85
C LYS A 90 -9.67 1.96 1.28
N CYS A 91 -8.65 1.91 2.13
CA CYS A 91 -7.26 2.06 1.71
C CYS A 91 -6.35 1.04 2.41
N LYS A 92 -5.47 0.38 1.66
CA LYS A 92 -4.49 -0.58 2.20
C LYS A 92 -3.07 -0.24 1.80
N VAL A 93 -2.13 -0.49 2.71
CA VAL A 93 -0.69 -0.45 2.41
C VAL A 93 -0.24 -1.84 1.99
N LEU A 94 0.36 -1.97 0.81
CA LEU A 94 0.85 -3.23 0.26
C LEU A 94 2.38 -3.23 0.19
N TYR A 95 3.01 -4.21 0.82
CA TYR A 95 4.46 -4.35 0.79
C TYR A 95 4.91 -5.02 -0.50
N GLN A 96 5.93 -4.45 -1.13
CA GLN A 96 6.49 -4.98 -2.37
C GLN A 96 6.92 -6.44 -2.24
N ARG A 97 7.56 -6.78 -1.12
CA ARG A 97 8.00 -8.16 -0.85
C ARG A 97 6.83 -9.15 -0.77
N ASP A 98 5.70 -8.74 -0.24
CA ASP A 98 4.57 -9.65 0.01
C ASP A 98 3.88 -10.01 -1.31
N TYR A 99 3.78 -9.09 -2.27
CA TYR A 99 3.29 -9.43 -3.61
C TYR A 99 4.32 -10.22 -4.42
N LEU A 100 5.62 -9.90 -4.34
CA LEU A 100 6.67 -10.68 -5.02
C LEU A 100 6.68 -12.14 -4.53
N GLN A 101 6.46 -12.35 -3.23
CA GLN A 101 6.29 -13.69 -2.67
C GLN A 101 5.03 -14.40 -3.20
N LEU A 102 3.94 -13.66 -3.39
CA LEU A 102 2.73 -14.19 -4.02
C LEU A 102 3.01 -14.66 -5.46
N LEU A 103 3.78 -13.88 -6.24
CA LEU A 103 4.15 -14.22 -7.61
C LEU A 103 5.01 -15.47 -7.71
N ILE A 104 6.03 -15.59 -6.85
CA ILE A 104 6.88 -16.79 -6.77
C ILE A 104 6.04 -18.00 -6.36
N LYS A 105 5.16 -17.83 -5.37
CA LYS A 105 4.31 -18.92 -4.85
C LYS A 105 3.32 -19.46 -5.88
N TYR A 106 2.80 -18.61 -6.77
CA TYR A 106 1.89 -19.02 -7.85
C TYR A 106 2.59 -19.26 -9.20
N GLY A 107 3.93 -19.32 -9.23
CA GLY A 107 4.70 -19.73 -10.41
C GLY A 107 4.77 -18.70 -11.54
N LEU A 108 4.53 -17.42 -11.24
CA LEU A 108 4.50 -16.33 -12.22
C LEU A 108 5.87 -15.67 -12.45
N GLU A 109 6.87 -15.96 -11.62
CA GLU A 109 8.28 -15.66 -11.87
C GLU A 109 9.21 -16.79 -11.37
N GLN A 110 10.35 -16.99 -12.04
CA GLN A 110 11.40 -17.88 -11.56
C GLN A 110 12.28 -17.15 -10.53
N PRO A 111 12.52 -17.72 -9.34
CA PRO A 111 13.37 -17.08 -8.34
C PRO A 111 14.80 -16.95 -8.87
N SER A 112 15.35 -15.73 -8.87
CA SER A 112 16.71 -15.46 -9.33
C SER A 112 17.80 -16.02 -8.41
N GLN A 113 17.46 -16.48 -7.20
CA GLN A 113 18.30 -17.22 -6.26
C GLN A 113 17.42 -18.20 -5.46
N GLY A 114 17.96 -19.38 -5.12
CA GLY A 114 17.24 -20.55 -4.58
C GLY A 114 16.36 -20.33 -3.33
N PRO A 115 15.65 -21.37 -2.85
CA PRO A 115 14.54 -21.22 -1.93
C PRO A 115 14.97 -20.55 -0.61
N LEU A 116 14.48 -19.34 -0.37
CA LEU A 116 14.58 -18.67 0.92
C LEU A 116 13.58 -19.29 1.91
N PRO A 117 13.93 -19.36 3.21
CA PRO A 117 13.11 -20.05 4.19
C PRO A 117 11.74 -19.37 4.35
N VAL A 118 10.69 -20.16 4.15
CA VAL A 118 9.29 -19.79 4.36
C VAL A 118 9.03 -19.67 5.86
N GLY A 119 9.01 -18.45 6.39
CA GLY A 119 8.44 -18.15 7.70
C GLY A 119 6.97 -17.77 7.56
N PRO A 120 6.07 -18.21 8.46
CA PRO A 120 4.68 -17.78 8.43
C PRO A 120 4.58 -16.25 8.66
N PRO A 121 3.52 -15.59 8.14
CA PRO A 121 3.26 -14.19 8.46
C PRO A 121 3.12 -14.07 9.98
N GLN A 122 3.98 -13.25 10.61
CA GLN A 122 3.86 -12.99 12.04
C GLN A 122 2.58 -12.17 12.26
N PRO A 123 1.63 -12.63 13.08
CA PRO A 123 0.54 -11.77 13.51
C PRO A 123 1.13 -10.59 14.29
N GLU A 124 0.74 -9.37 13.92
CA GLU A 124 1.06 -8.17 14.67
C GLU A 124 0.68 -8.39 16.14
N ARG A 125 1.66 -8.23 17.05
CA ARG A 125 1.41 -8.20 18.48
C ARG A 125 0.38 -7.10 18.75
N LEU A 126 -0.84 -7.46 19.14
CA LEU A 126 -1.70 -6.56 19.91
C LEU A 126 -0.88 -6.16 21.14
N ILE A 127 -0.47 -4.90 21.19
CA ILE A 127 0.00 -4.28 22.41
C ILE A 127 -1.24 -4.18 23.29
N SER A 128 -1.35 -5.06 24.27
CA SER A 128 -2.25 -4.88 25.41
C SER A 128 -1.69 -3.72 26.24
N ASP A 129 -2.35 -2.57 26.14
CA ASP A 129 -2.23 -1.51 27.14
C ASP A 129 -2.94 -2.00 28.41
N GLU A 130 -2.18 -2.47 29.40
CA GLU A 130 -2.62 -2.53 30.80
C GLU A 130 -1.53 -1.82 31.64
N PRO A 131 -1.85 -0.74 32.36
CA PRO A 131 -0.88 -0.04 33.19
C PRO A 131 -0.56 -0.84 34.45
N VAL A 132 0.73 -1.00 34.72
CA VAL A 132 1.24 -1.49 36.01
C VAL A 132 0.92 -0.44 37.07
N PHE A 133 -0.07 -0.71 37.93
CA PHE A 133 -0.20 -0.01 39.20
C PHE A 133 0.67 -0.71 40.25
N ALA A 134 1.62 0.05 40.79
CA ALA A 134 2.40 -0.31 41.96
C ALA A 134 1.50 -0.38 43.21
N GLY A 135 1.70 -1.42 43.99
CA GLY A 135 1.20 -1.60 45.36
C GLY A 135 2.18 -2.46 46.12
#